data_AF-A0A963Z5K3-F1
#
_entry.id   AF-A0A963Z5K3-F1
#
_cell.length_a   1.000
_cell.length_b   1.000
_cell.length_c   1.000
_cell.angle_alpha   90.00
_cell.angle_beta   90.00
_cell.angle_gamma   90.00
#
_symmetry.space_group_name_H-M   'P 1'
#
loop_
_entity.id
_entity.type
_entity.pdbx_description
1 polymer ?
#
loop_
_entity_poly.entity_id
_entity_poly.type
_entity_poly.pdbx_seq_one_letter_code
_entity_poly.pdbx_strand_id
1 'polypeptide(L)'
;MIGDDYDPGATGTPTSCTEPLPCLFCGAPEFVEIHEIWGHEFMLQTCCEGLHQQIVQDMDDDPVWARALLRRLKIEPLTGQRLRRVVDDGCVGMILDWQLQLGSASAGQVRRFIARHHAHCGIPTAWRFHRAVFNGRTLMGVAIVGNPVARALSGRGIVEVNRLCIRRDTPAALRWNAASMLYGWCAQEAERRGFQKIITYTRIDEPGTTLVASGWLKEAKIRGRGWHSTRRPRSNANGWIDKIRWSRALHPRSHSEPPPRRSETSCEASMLTGWTTVGSVFGFTPA
;
A
#
# COMPACT_ATOMS: atom_id res chain seq x y z
N MET A 1 35.63 48.38 -52.98
CA MET A 1 35.30 48.49 -51.54
C MET A 1 33.80 48.28 -51.40
N ILE A 2 33.44 47.39 -50.46
CA ILE A 2 32.09 47.05 -49.96
C ILE A 2 31.26 46.14 -50.89
N GLY A 3 30.79 45.03 -50.29
CA GLY A 3 29.78 44.12 -50.84
C GLY A 3 29.84 42.75 -50.18
N ASP A 4 29.40 42.67 -48.91
CA ASP A 4 29.14 41.44 -48.18
C ASP A 4 28.08 40.59 -48.90
N ASP A 5 28.30 39.27 -49.00
CA ASP A 5 27.20 38.31 -49.10
C ASP A 5 27.48 37.13 -48.15
N TYR A 6 26.82 37.25 -47.01
CA TYR A 6 26.62 36.26 -45.97
C TYR A 6 25.49 35.31 -46.41
N ASP A 7 25.81 34.04 -46.63
CA ASP A 7 24.81 32.96 -46.72
C ASP A 7 25.11 31.89 -45.66
N PRO A 8 24.45 31.92 -44.48
CA PRO A 8 24.52 30.86 -43.49
C PRO A 8 23.53 29.74 -43.87
N GLY A 9 23.77 29.13 -45.03
CA GLY A 9 23.01 28.00 -45.53
C GLY A 9 23.17 26.78 -44.62
N ALA A 10 22.03 26.33 -44.09
CA ALA A 10 21.76 24.99 -43.57
C ALA A 10 22.45 24.57 -42.25
N THR A 11 21.96 25.10 -41.12
CA THR A 11 21.90 24.34 -39.87
C THR A 11 20.86 23.22 -39.99
N GLY A 12 21.18 22.19 -40.78
CA GLY A 12 20.45 20.92 -40.74
C GLY A 12 20.78 20.22 -39.43
N THR A 13 19.86 20.28 -38.47
CA THR A 13 19.90 19.39 -37.31
C THR A 13 19.74 17.97 -37.83
N PRO A 14 20.67 17.03 -37.60
CA PRO A 14 20.42 15.64 -37.93
C PRO A 14 19.40 15.11 -36.90
N THR A 15 18.12 15.26 -37.20
CA THR A 15 17.09 14.33 -36.70
C THR A 15 17.39 12.99 -37.32
N SER A 16 18.29 12.22 -36.71
CA SER A 16 18.43 10.80 -37.03
C SER A 16 17.17 10.10 -36.52
N CYS A 17 16.12 10.15 -37.32
CA CYS A 17 15.03 9.18 -37.26
C CYS A 17 15.65 7.85 -37.70
N THR A 18 16.26 7.14 -36.75
CA THR A 18 16.71 5.76 -36.99
C THR A 18 15.48 4.96 -37.33
N GLU A 19 15.37 4.55 -38.60
CA GLU A 19 14.28 3.68 -39.04
C GLU A 19 14.26 2.40 -38.19
N PRO A 20 13.09 1.90 -37.79
CA PRO A 20 13.01 0.70 -36.96
C PRO A 20 13.60 -0.49 -37.72
N LEU A 21 14.38 -1.32 -37.02
CA LEU A 21 14.91 -2.56 -37.60
C LEU A 21 13.75 -3.47 -38.03
N PRO A 22 13.91 -4.30 -39.07
CA PRO A 22 12.89 -5.26 -39.45
C PRO A 22 12.75 -6.34 -38.38
N CYS A 23 11.51 -6.66 -38.00
CA CYS A 23 11.22 -7.72 -37.06
C CYS A 23 11.61 -9.08 -37.62
N LEU A 24 12.35 -9.87 -36.85
CA LEU A 24 12.80 -11.22 -37.23
C LEU A 24 11.66 -12.22 -37.46
N PHE A 25 10.46 -11.94 -36.97
CA PHE A 25 9.32 -12.85 -37.03
C PHE A 25 8.37 -12.56 -38.20
N CYS A 26 8.07 -11.29 -38.48
CA CYS A 26 7.10 -10.90 -39.51
C CYS A 26 7.68 -10.04 -40.64
N GLY A 27 8.92 -9.59 -40.55
CA GLY A 27 9.59 -8.74 -41.55
C GLY A 27 9.11 -7.29 -41.62
N ALA A 28 8.03 -6.93 -40.92
CA ALA A 28 7.59 -5.54 -40.77
C ALA A 28 8.54 -4.76 -39.84
N PRO A 29 8.53 -3.40 -39.87
CA PRO A 29 9.28 -2.60 -38.91
C PRO A 29 8.96 -3.03 -37.46
N GLU A 30 10.01 -3.34 -36.69
CA GLU A 30 9.88 -3.77 -35.31
C GLU A 30 9.26 -2.65 -34.48
N PHE A 31 8.18 -2.97 -33.76
CA PHE A 31 7.59 -2.06 -32.81
C PHE A 31 7.19 -2.80 -31.55
N VAL A 32 7.35 -2.10 -30.42
CA VAL A 32 6.83 -2.48 -29.11
C VAL A 32 6.40 -1.21 -28.39
N GLU A 33 5.19 -1.23 -27.84
CA GLU A 33 4.66 -0.14 -27.03
C GLU A 33 3.81 -0.67 -25.87
N ILE A 34 3.59 0.19 -24.87
CA ILE A 34 2.65 -0.10 -23.80
C ILE A 34 1.26 0.26 -24.32
N HIS A 35 0.40 -0.76 -24.49
CA HIS A 35 -0.96 -0.59 -24.95
C HIS A 35 -1.85 -0.04 -23.84
N GLU A 36 -1.88 -0.74 -22.70
CA GLU A 36 -2.76 -0.44 -21.58
C GLU A 36 -2.06 -0.72 -20.24
N ILE A 37 -2.49 0.01 -19.20
CA ILE A 37 -1.98 -0.11 -17.83
C ILE A 37 -3.15 -0.09 -16.86
N TRP A 38 -3.28 -1.12 -16.03
CA TRP A 38 -4.31 -1.24 -15.00
C TRP A 38 -3.69 -1.36 -13.62
N GLY A 39 -3.31 -0.21 -13.06
CA GLY A 39 -2.72 -0.12 -11.72
C GLY A 39 -1.32 -0.73 -11.67
N HIS A 40 -1.22 -2.05 -11.54
CA HIS A 40 0.05 -2.79 -11.56
C HIS A 40 0.11 -3.88 -12.64
N GLU A 41 -0.95 -4.07 -13.41
CA GLU A 41 -0.99 -4.90 -14.60
C GLU A 41 -0.77 -4.02 -15.84
N PHE A 42 -0.25 -4.58 -16.92
CA PHE A 42 -0.02 -3.88 -18.18
C PHE A 42 -0.12 -4.83 -19.36
N MET A 43 -0.33 -4.27 -20.54
CA MET A 43 -0.34 -4.99 -21.81
C MET A 43 0.62 -4.33 -22.79
N LEU A 44 1.40 -5.15 -23.49
CA LEU A 44 2.26 -4.70 -24.58
C LEU A 44 1.59 -4.97 -25.92
N GLN A 45 1.72 -4.02 -26.84
CA GLN A 45 1.41 -4.22 -28.25
C GLN A 45 2.73 -4.34 -29.02
N THR A 46 2.81 -5.33 -29.90
CA THR A 46 3.96 -5.62 -30.74
C THR A 46 3.53 -5.80 -32.19
N CYS A 47 4.48 -5.77 -33.13
CA CYS A 47 4.19 -5.95 -34.56
C CYS A 47 3.63 -7.34 -34.92
N CYS A 48 3.91 -8.35 -34.11
CA CYS A 48 3.36 -9.69 -34.27
C CYS A 48 3.45 -10.49 -32.96
N GLU A 49 2.77 -11.63 -32.93
CA GLU A 49 2.74 -12.56 -31.81
C GLU A 49 4.13 -13.15 -31.49
N GLY A 50 4.95 -13.45 -32.51
CA GLY A 50 6.30 -14.00 -32.30
C GLY A 50 7.20 -13.05 -31.50
N LEU A 51 7.16 -11.76 -31.82
CA LEU A 51 7.87 -10.74 -31.04
C LEU A 51 7.28 -10.58 -29.64
N HIS A 52 5.96 -10.67 -29.49
CA HIS A 52 5.30 -10.61 -28.19
C HIS A 52 5.82 -11.70 -27.26
N GLN A 53 5.80 -12.95 -27.72
CA GLN A 53 6.24 -14.11 -26.95
C GLN A 53 7.72 -14.01 -26.57
N GLN A 54 8.58 -13.59 -27.50
CA GLN A 54 10.00 -13.38 -27.22
C GLN A 54 10.20 -12.30 -26.14
N ILE A 55 9.55 -11.15 -26.26
CA ILE A 55 9.69 -10.07 -25.27
C ILE A 55 9.18 -10.53 -23.90
N VAL A 56 8.04 -11.21 -23.82
CA VAL A 56 7.51 -11.73 -22.56
C VAL A 56 8.50 -12.69 -21.89
N GLN A 57 9.09 -13.61 -22.67
CA GLN A 57 10.10 -14.54 -22.15
C GLN A 57 11.36 -13.80 -21.67
N ASP A 58 11.88 -12.86 -22.47
CA ASP A 58 13.06 -12.05 -22.11
C ASP A 58 12.80 -11.21 -20.86
N MET A 59 11.56 -10.74 -20.68
CA MET A 59 11.17 -9.97 -19.50
C MET A 59 11.13 -10.82 -18.22
N ASP A 60 10.75 -12.09 -18.32
CA ASP A 60 10.76 -13.06 -17.21
C ASP A 60 12.20 -13.48 -16.87
N ASP A 61 13.01 -13.78 -17.89
CA ASP A 61 14.40 -14.22 -17.74
C ASP A 61 15.31 -13.11 -17.19
N ASP A 62 15.11 -11.85 -17.61
CA ASP A 62 15.83 -10.69 -17.11
C ASP A 62 14.90 -9.55 -16.64
N PRO A 63 14.47 -9.57 -15.36
CA PRO A 63 13.66 -8.51 -14.77
C PRO A 63 14.34 -7.13 -14.72
N VAL A 64 15.68 -7.07 -14.82
CA VAL A 64 16.43 -5.81 -14.87
C VAL A 64 16.30 -5.20 -16.26
N TRP A 65 16.47 -6.01 -17.30
CA TRP A 65 16.21 -5.62 -18.68
C TRP A 65 14.74 -5.25 -18.89
N ALA A 66 13.79 -6.05 -18.39
CA ALA A 66 12.36 -5.77 -18.44
C ALA A 66 12.01 -4.37 -17.91
N ARG A 67 12.60 -4.01 -16.77
CA ARG A 67 12.45 -2.68 -16.18
C ARG A 67 13.05 -1.58 -17.05
N ALA A 68 14.21 -1.83 -17.66
CA ALA A 68 14.85 -0.87 -18.56
C ALA A 68 14.02 -0.65 -19.83
N LEU A 69 13.48 -1.72 -20.42
CA LEU A 69 12.56 -1.68 -21.55
C LEU A 69 11.33 -0.82 -21.22
N LEU A 70 10.62 -1.12 -20.13
CA LEU A 70 9.42 -0.37 -19.75
C LEU A 70 9.70 1.12 -19.50
N ARG A 71 10.89 1.46 -18.97
CA ARG A 71 11.31 2.86 -18.82
C ARG A 71 11.58 3.54 -20.15
N ARG A 72 12.17 2.85 -21.12
CA ARG A 72 12.32 3.35 -22.49
C ARG A 72 10.96 3.62 -23.11
N LEU A 73 9.98 2.75 -22.85
CA LEU A 73 8.56 2.90 -23.21
C LEU A 73 7.80 3.94 -22.36
N LYS A 74 8.49 4.72 -21.52
CA LYS A 74 7.93 5.83 -20.75
C LYS A 74 6.87 5.43 -19.71
N ILE A 75 6.96 4.22 -19.13
CA ILE A 75 6.03 3.76 -18.08
C ILE A 75 5.90 4.74 -16.89
N GLU A 76 7.01 5.36 -16.46
CA GLU A 76 7.01 6.23 -15.27
C GLU A 76 6.28 7.57 -15.53
N PRO A 77 6.58 8.31 -16.62
CA PRO A 77 5.76 9.47 -17.02
C PRO A 77 4.28 9.13 -17.25
N LEU A 78 3.97 8.00 -17.88
CA LEU A 78 2.59 7.59 -18.17
C LEU A 78 1.77 7.32 -16.90
N THR A 79 2.41 6.81 -15.86
CA THR A 79 1.72 6.41 -14.62
C THR A 79 1.89 7.41 -13.47
N GLY A 80 2.88 8.29 -13.54
CA GLY A 80 3.32 9.12 -12.42
C GLY A 80 3.97 8.33 -11.29
N GLN A 81 4.39 7.08 -11.54
CA GLN A 81 4.92 6.16 -10.52
C GLN A 81 6.32 5.69 -10.91
N ARG A 82 7.20 5.55 -9.92
CA ARG A 82 8.55 5.05 -10.13
C ARG A 82 8.54 3.53 -10.14
N LEU A 83 8.99 2.91 -11.23
CA LEU A 83 9.05 1.46 -11.35
C LEU A 83 10.23 0.92 -10.53
N ARG A 84 9.94 0.10 -9.51
CA ARG A 84 10.97 -0.56 -8.71
C ARG A 84 11.55 -1.76 -9.46
N ARG A 85 10.69 -2.64 -9.96
CA ARG A 85 11.02 -3.84 -10.75
C ARG A 85 9.76 -4.42 -11.41
N VAL A 86 9.96 -5.38 -12.31
CA VAL A 86 8.90 -6.29 -12.77
C VAL A 86 8.99 -7.57 -11.94
N VAL A 87 7.85 -8.17 -11.62
CA VAL A 87 7.77 -9.43 -10.87
C VAL A 87 6.87 -10.38 -11.61
N ASP A 88 7.40 -11.54 -11.97
CA ASP A 88 6.62 -12.71 -12.34
C ASP A 88 6.91 -13.83 -11.34
N ASP A 89 5.90 -14.61 -10.99
CA ASP A 89 6.04 -15.84 -10.20
C ASP A 89 5.44 -17.06 -10.92
N GLY A 90 5.17 -16.94 -12.22
CA GLY A 90 4.59 -17.96 -13.08
C GLY A 90 3.11 -18.25 -12.80
N CYS A 91 2.50 -17.58 -11.82
CA CYS A 91 1.14 -17.89 -11.37
C CYS A 91 0.10 -16.86 -11.81
N VAL A 92 0.48 -15.58 -11.85
CA VAL A 92 -0.45 -14.45 -12.08
C VAL A 92 0.00 -13.51 -13.20
N GLY A 93 1.10 -13.85 -13.88
CA GLY A 93 1.74 -13.04 -14.90
C GLY A 93 2.58 -11.89 -14.36
N MET A 94 3.27 -11.21 -15.27
CA MET A 94 4.14 -10.07 -14.96
C MET A 94 3.38 -8.91 -14.33
N ILE A 95 3.83 -8.50 -13.15
CA ILE A 95 3.28 -7.37 -12.39
C ILE A 95 4.34 -6.28 -12.19
N LEU A 96 3.90 -5.02 -12.29
CA LEU A 96 4.69 -3.84 -11.96
C LEU A 96 4.78 -3.68 -10.43
N ASP A 97 5.98 -3.85 -9.86
CA ASP A 97 6.25 -3.51 -8.47
C ASP A 97 6.63 -2.02 -8.39
N TRP A 98 5.71 -1.22 -7.85
CA TRP A 98 5.87 0.22 -7.61
C TRP A 98 6.50 0.53 -6.25
N GLN A 99 6.97 -0.50 -5.53
CA GLN A 99 7.30 -0.47 -4.11
C GLN A 99 6.06 -0.34 -3.21
N LEU A 100 5.87 -1.34 -2.35
CA LEU A 100 4.76 -1.35 -1.40
C LEU A 100 4.83 -0.17 -0.41
N GLN A 101 3.69 0.44 -0.14
CA GLN A 101 3.55 1.56 0.78
C GLN A 101 2.35 1.39 1.71
N LEU A 102 2.52 1.73 2.99
CA LEU A 102 1.41 1.77 3.95
C LEU A 102 0.62 3.07 3.78
N GLY A 103 -0.68 2.96 3.54
CA GLY A 103 -1.58 4.11 3.33
C GLY A 103 -2.83 4.05 4.19
N SER A 104 -3.55 5.18 4.23
CA SER A 104 -4.90 5.23 4.79
C SER A 104 -5.91 4.65 3.80
N ALA A 105 -7.00 4.08 4.33
CA ALA A 105 -8.19 3.74 3.57
C ALA A 105 -9.40 4.06 4.43
N SER A 106 -10.51 4.49 3.82
CA SER A 106 -11.77 4.67 4.56
C SER A 106 -12.26 3.32 5.11
N ALA A 107 -13.04 3.35 6.19
CA ALA A 107 -13.68 2.14 6.70
C ALA A 107 -14.54 1.44 5.63
N GLY A 108 -15.23 2.21 4.78
CA GLY A 108 -16.00 1.69 3.65
C GLY A 108 -15.14 0.95 2.62
N GLN A 109 -13.98 1.50 2.23
CA GLN A 109 -13.02 0.82 1.35
C GLN A 109 -12.52 -0.49 1.95
N VAL A 110 -12.17 -0.49 3.25
CA VAL A 110 -11.73 -1.70 3.96
C VAL A 110 -12.81 -2.78 3.95
N ARG A 111 -14.08 -2.42 4.25
CA ARG A 111 -15.19 -3.38 4.18
C ARG A 111 -15.36 -3.98 2.80
N ARG A 112 -15.37 -3.15 1.75
CA ARG A 112 -15.48 -3.61 0.35
C ARG A 112 -14.32 -4.52 -0.05
N PHE A 113 -13.10 -4.17 0.34
CA PHE A 113 -11.92 -4.97 0.03
C PHE A 113 -11.98 -6.34 0.71
N ILE A 114 -12.34 -6.40 2.00
CA ILE A 114 -12.52 -7.67 2.71
C ILE A 114 -13.65 -8.49 2.08
N ALA A 115 -14.78 -7.87 1.73
CA ALA A 115 -15.91 -8.55 1.10
C ALA A 115 -15.50 -9.24 -0.22
N ARG A 116 -14.69 -8.54 -1.04
CA ARG A 116 -14.23 -9.05 -2.33
C ARG A 116 -13.17 -10.15 -2.21
N HIS A 117 -12.19 -10.00 -1.33
CA HIS A 117 -10.99 -10.86 -1.31
C HIS A 117 -10.96 -11.88 -0.16
N HIS A 118 -11.90 -11.82 0.78
CA HIS A 118 -11.92 -12.70 1.95
C HIS A 118 -13.20 -13.55 2.04
N ALA A 119 -13.37 -14.48 1.09
CA ALA A 119 -14.56 -15.32 0.93
C ALA A 119 -14.95 -16.17 2.17
N HIS A 120 -13.98 -16.57 3.02
CA HIS A 120 -14.22 -17.57 4.06
C HIS A 120 -14.63 -17.04 5.43
N CYS A 121 -14.53 -15.73 5.67
CA CYS A 121 -14.89 -15.12 6.95
C CYS A 121 -15.59 -13.80 6.73
N GLY A 122 -16.73 -13.62 7.40
CA GLY A 122 -17.46 -12.36 7.41
C GLY A 122 -16.61 -11.18 7.93
N ILE A 123 -16.98 -9.99 7.47
CA ILE A 123 -16.33 -8.74 7.87
C ILE A 123 -16.61 -8.49 9.36
N PRO A 124 -15.58 -8.19 10.18
CA PRO A 124 -15.81 -7.82 11.57
C PRO A 124 -16.73 -6.60 11.70
N THR A 125 -17.66 -6.66 12.66
CA THR A 125 -18.69 -5.62 12.86
C THR A 125 -18.06 -4.28 13.23
N ALA A 126 -17.07 -4.31 14.12
CA ALA A 126 -16.32 -3.14 14.56
C ALA A 126 -14.83 -3.49 14.76
N TRP A 127 -13.97 -2.48 14.67
CA TRP A 127 -12.55 -2.56 14.97
C TRP A 127 -12.08 -1.21 15.53
N ARG A 128 -10.92 -1.20 16.19
CA ARG A 128 -10.35 -0.02 16.86
C ARG A 128 -9.54 0.83 15.88
N PHE A 129 -8.79 0.18 15.00
CA PHE A 129 -7.99 0.83 13.97
C PHE A 129 -7.63 -0.14 12.85
N HIS A 130 -7.21 0.40 11.72
CA HIS A 130 -6.85 -0.35 10.52
C HIS A 130 -5.80 0.39 9.69
N ARG A 131 -5.17 -0.35 8.78
CA ARG A 131 -4.27 0.21 7.76
C ARG A 131 -4.42 -0.56 6.46
N ALA A 132 -4.09 0.12 5.38
CA ALA A 132 -4.00 -0.46 4.05
C ALA A 132 -2.54 -0.48 3.56
N VAL A 133 -2.24 -1.41 2.67
CA VAL A 133 -0.99 -1.47 1.93
C VAL A 133 -1.28 -1.41 0.44
N PHE A 134 -0.52 -0.60 -0.26
CA PHE A 134 -0.70 -0.31 -1.67
C PHE A 134 0.55 -0.67 -2.46
N ASN A 135 0.37 -1.15 -3.68
CA ASN A 135 1.40 -1.21 -4.71
C ASN A 135 1.07 -0.10 -5.71
N GLY A 136 1.72 1.05 -5.55
CA GLY A 136 1.35 2.21 -6.31
C GLY A 136 -0.07 2.69 -5.96
N ARG A 137 -0.92 2.90 -6.95
CA ARG A 137 -2.35 3.24 -6.76
C ARG A 137 -3.22 2.03 -6.37
N THR A 138 -2.69 0.82 -6.48
CA THR A 138 -3.48 -0.40 -6.29
C THR A 138 -3.52 -0.82 -4.84
N LEU A 139 -4.72 -0.94 -4.26
CA LEU A 139 -4.92 -1.49 -2.92
C LEU A 139 -4.59 -2.99 -2.91
N MET A 140 -3.54 -3.37 -2.19
CA MET A 140 -3.04 -4.76 -2.15
C MET A 140 -3.59 -5.52 -0.95
N GLY A 141 -3.82 -4.82 0.16
CA GLY A 141 -4.28 -5.48 1.37
C GLY A 141 -4.65 -4.54 2.49
N VAL A 142 -5.34 -5.08 3.49
CA VAL A 142 -5.78 -4.38 4.68
C VAL A 142 -5.58 -5.23 5.92
N ALA A 143 -5.29 -4.59 7.04
CA ALA A 143 -5.32 -5.20 8.36
C ALA A 143 -6.22 -4.40 9.29
N ILE A 144 -7.02 -5.11 10.09
CA ILE A 144 -7.89 -4.49 11.10
C ILE A 144 -7.58 -5.08 12.48
N VAL A 145 -7.51 -4.20 13.46
CA VAL A 145 -7.18 -4.52 14.85
C VAL A 145 -8.33 -4.11 15.75
N GLY A 146 -8.74 -5.03 16.61
CA GLY A 146 -9.87 -4.86 17.51
C GLY A 146 -9.67 -5.59 18.84
N ASN A 147 -10.77 -5.75 19.56
CA ASN A 147 -10.75 -6.53 20.79
C ASN A 147 -10.51 -8.02 20.45
N PRO A 148 -9.83 -8.77 21.34
CA PRO A 148 -9.69 -10.20 21.18
C PRO A 148 -11.04 -10.90 21.03
N VAL A 149 -11.15 -11.81 20.05
CA VAL A 149 -12.37 -12.61 19.86
C VAL A 149 -12.61 -13.53 21.07
N ALA A 150 -11.52 -14.02 21.68
CA ALA A 150 -11.57 -14.73 22.94
C ALA A 150 -11.80 -13.76 24.11
N ARG A 151 -13.03 -13.71 24.64
CA ARG A 151 -13.43 -12.78 25.72
C ARG A 151 -12.52 -12.81 26.95
N ALA A 152 -11.95 -13.97 27.29
CA ALA A 152 -11.03 -14.11 28.42
C ALA A 152 -9.78 -13.22 28.32
N LEU A 153 -9.39 -12.82 27.10
CA LEU A 153 -8.25 -11.94 26.82
C LEU A 153 -8.65 -10.45 26.75
N SER A 154 -9.94 -10.16 26.61
CA SER A 154 -10.44 -8.79 26.54
C SER A 154 -10.23 -8.05 27.86
N GLY A 155 -9.94 -6.75 27.80
CA GLY A 155 -9.74 -5.90 28.98
C GLY A 155 -8.39 -6.03 29.68
N ARG A 156 -7.49 -6.90 29.19
CA ARG A 156 -6.15 -7.14 29.78
C ARG A 156 -5.02 -6.37 29.11
N GLY A 157 -5.31 -5.23 28.47
CA GLY A 157 -4.33 -4.52 27.65
C GLY A 157 -3.89 -5.27 26.38
N ILE A 158 -4.72 -6.21 25.91
CA ILE A 158 -4.47 -7.06 24.73
C ILE A 158 -5.40 -6.64 23.58
N VAL A 159 -4.84 -6.50 22.37
CA VAL A 159 -5.60 -6.36 21.11
C VAL A 159 -5.30 -7.48 20.14
N GLU A 160 -6.17 -7.69 19.16
CA GLU A 160 -6.03 -8.75 18.17
C GLU A 160 -6.07 -8.19 16.75
N VAL A 161 -5.16 -8.65 15.89
CA VAL A 161 -5.32 -8.52 14.44
C VAL A 161 -6.43 -9.49 14.02
N ASN A 162 -7.66 -9.00 13.98
CA ASN A 162 -8.85 -9.81 13.71
C ASN A 162 -8.96 -10.22 12.24
N ARG A 163 -8.37 -9.41 11.34
CA ARG A 163 -8.33 -9.67 9.91
C ARG A 163 -7.03 -9.13 9.33
N LEU A 164 -6.37 -9.99 8.56
CA LEU A 164 -5.43 -9.61 7.53
C LEU A 164 -6.01 -10.13 6.21
N CYS A 165 -6.22 -9.24 5.25
CA CYS A 165 -6.72 -9.59 3.93
C CYS A 165 -5.78 -9.02 2.89
N ILE A 166 -5.18 -9.89 2.08
CA ILE A 166 -4.34 -9.52 0.94
C ILE A 166 -5.01 -10.10 -0.31
N ARG A 167 -5.04 -9.35 -1.40
CA ARG A 167 -5.56 -9.85 -2.69
C ARG A 167 -4.71 -11.04 -3.17
N ARG A 168 -5.31 -12.00 -3.86
CA ARG A 168 -4.67 -13.30 -4.20
C ARG A 168 -4.13 -13.37 -5.62
N ASP A 169 -4.67 -12.54 -6.49
CA ASP A 169 -4.29 -12.23 -7.87
C ASP A 169 -3.01 -11.36 -7.93
N THR A 170 -2.04 -11.64 -7.06
CA THR A 170 -0.75 -10.93 -7.04
C THR A 170 0.38 -11.88 -6.62
N PRO A 171 1.62 -11.66 -7.09
CA PRO A 171 2.72 -12.57 -6.84
C PRO A 171 2.96 -12.83 -5.35
N ALA A 172 3.35 -14.06 -5.02
CA ALA A 172 3.57 -14.50 -3.64
C ALA A 172 4.53 -13.59 -2.87
N ALA A 173 5.62 -13.16 -3.51
CA ALA A 173 6.58 -12.23 -2.92
C ALA A 173 5.94 -10.90 -2.49
N LEU A 174 5.07 -10.32 -3.32
CA LEU A 174 4.35 -9.09 -2.96
C LEU A 174 3.34 -9.34 -1.84
N ARG A 175 2.63 -10.47 -1.88
CA ARG A 175 1.65 -10.82 -0.83
C ARG A 175 2.30 -11.00 0.54
N TRP A 176 3.44 -11.68 0.60
CA TRP A 176 4.16 -11.90 1.85
C TRP A 176 4.75 -10.59 2.40
N ASN A 177 5.34 -9.76 1.54
CA ASN A 177 5.85 -8.45 1.96
C ASN A 177 4.72 -7.54 2.47
N ALA A 178 3.59 -7.50 1.77
CA ALA A 178 2.40 -6.74 2.18
C ALA A 178 1.86 -7.21 3.55
N ALA A 179 1.77 -8.53 3.76
CA ALA A 179 1.37 -9.11 5.03
C ALA A 179 2.32 -8.74 6.17
N SER A 180 3.63 -8.88 5.97
CA SER A 180 4.64 -8.57 6.99
C SER A 180 4.65 -7.07 7.34
N MET A 181 4.51 -6.18 6.35
CA MET A 181 4.40 -4.74 6.56
C MET A 181 3.17 -4.38 7.42
N LEU A 182 2.03 -5.00 7.13
CA LEU A 182 0.80 -4.77 7.89
C LEU A 182 0.90 -5.31 9.32
N TYR A 183 1.44 -6.53 9.53
CA TYR A 183 1.64 -7.07 10.88
C TYR A 183 2.61 -6.21 11.71
N GLY A 184 3.69 -5.72 11.08
CA GLY A 184 4.62 -4.80 11.72
C GLY A 184 3.94 -3.50 12.14
N TRP A 185 3.19 -2.89 11.23
CA TRP A 185 2.42 -1.67 11.51
C TRP A 185 1.39 -1.88 12.63
N CYS A 186 0.65 -2.99 12.62
CA CYS A 186 -0.35 -3.27 13.65
C CYS A 186 0.26 -3.32 15.05
N ALA A 187 1.43 -3.93 15.20
CA ALA A 187 2.13 -3.99 16.48
C ALA A 187 2.61 -2.61 16.93
N GLN A 188 3.24 -1.85 16.03
CA GLN A 188 3.70 -0.47 16.33
C GLN A 188 2.54 0.45 16.72
N GLU A 189 1.44 0.39 15.98
CA GLU A 189 0.26 1.22 16.27
C GLU A 189 -0.45 0.79 17.57
N ALA A 190 -0.48 -0.51 17.88
CA ALA A 190 -0.99 -1.00 19.15
C ALA A 190 -0.14 -0.49 20.32
N GLU A 191 1.19 -0.55 20.20
CA GLU A 191 2.13 -0.05 21.21
C GLU A 191 1.96 1.46 21.43
N ARG A 192 1.88 2.24 20.34
CA ARG A 192 1.64 3.69 20.39
C ARG A 192 0.33 4.05 21.09
N ARG A 193 -0.67 3.16 21.03
CA ARG A 193 -1.98 3.34 21.67
C ARG A 193 -2.04 2.83 23.11
N GLY A 194 -0.93 2.37 23.69
CA GLY A 194 -0.88 1.94 25.08
C GLY A 194 -1.19 0.46 25.31
N PHE A 195 -1.27 -0.37 24.27
CA PHE A 195 -1.46 -1.82 24.46
C PHE A 195 -0.17 -2.48 24.90
N GLN A 196 -0.30 -3.50 25.76
CA GLN A 196 0.82 -4.27 26.31
C GLN A 196 1.11 -5.53 25.49
N LYS A 197 0.14 -6.01 24.71
CA LYS A 197 0.29 -7.18 23.85
C LYS A 197 -0.64 -7.10 22.66
N ILE A 198 -0.17 -7.57 21.51
CA ILE A 198 -0.99 -7.85 20.34
C ILE A 198 -0.94 -9.33 20.00
N ILE A 199 -2.08 -9.89 19.58
CA ILE A 199 -2.21 -11.30 19.21
C ILE A 199 -2.86 -11.47 17.83
N THR A 200 -2.67 -12.64 17.24
CA THR A 200 -3.43 -13.10 16.08
C THR A 200 -3.44 -14.62 16.05
N TYR A 201 -4.17 -15.20 15.11
CA TYR A 201 -4.29 -16.63 14.94
C TYR A 201 -4.07 -17.01 13.48
N THR A 202 -3.29 -18.05 13.26
CA THR A 202 -3.20 -18.76 11.98
C THR A 202 -3.76 -20.16 12.15
N ARG A 203 -4.15 -20.82 11.06
CA ARG A 203 -4.35 -22.28 11.11
C ARG A 203 -3.02 -22.97 11.38
N ILE A 204 -3.05 -24.19 11.88
CA ILE A 204 -1.84 -24.95 12.17
C ILE A 204 -1.08 -25.40 10.91
N ASP A 205 -1.79 -25.48 9.78
CA ASP A 205 -1.25 -25.81 8.46
C ASP A 205 -0.75 -24.56 7.69
N GLU A 206 -0.89 -23.36 8.27
CA GLU A 206 -0.32 -22.14 7.72
C GLU A 206 1.09 -21.93 8.30
N PRO A 207 2.11 -21.64 7.47
CA PRO A 207 3.51 -21.61 7.90
C PRO A 207 3.81 -20.48 8.91
N GLY A 208 3.06 -19.38 8.84
CA GLY A 208 3.28 -18.22 9.71
C GLY A 208 4.56 -17.43 9.41
N THR A 209 5.18 -17.64 8.24
CA THR A 209 6.45 -16.99 7.84
C THR A 209 6.40 -15.47 7.95
N THR A 210 5.28 -14.86 7.57
CA THR A 210 5.08 -13.40 7.65
C THR A 210 5.03 -12.89 9.08
N LEU A 211 4.52 -13.68 10.03
CA LEU A 211 4.49 -13.35 11.45
C LEU A 211 5.90 -13.41 12.06
N VAL A 212 6.66 -14.46 11.73
CA VAL A 212 8.07 -14.58 12.13
C VAL A 212 8.88 -13.39 11.61
N ALA A 213 8.74 -13.07 10.32
CA ALA A 213 9.42 -11.92 9.70
C ALA A 213 9.05 -10.57 10.36
N SER A 214 7.85 -10.45 10.91
CA SER A 214 7.37 -9.26 11.63
C SER A 214 7.67 -9.26 13.14
N GLY A 215 8.48 -10.20 13.64
CA GLY A 215 8.90 -10.28 15.04
C GLY A 215 7.83 -10.81 16.01
N TRP A 216 6.93 -11.67 15.53
CA TRP A 216 5.92 -12.32 16.37
C TRP A 216 6.39 -13.71 16.83
N LEU A 217 5.93 -14.12 18.00
CA LEU A 217 6.26 -15.40 18.63
C LEU A 217 5.06 -16.32 18.69
N LYS A 218 5.28 -17.62 18.51
CA LYS A 218 4.26 -18.66 18.75
C LYS A 218 4.01 -18.73 20.27
N GLU A 219 2.81 -18.37 20.70
CA GLU A 219 2.45 -18.33 22.13
C GLU A 219 1.76 -19.60 22.59
N ALA A 220 0.83 -20.13 21.78
CA ALA A 220 0.07 -21.32 22.16
C ALA A 220 -0.51 -22.05 20.94
N LYS A 221 -0.58 -23.37 21.01
CA LYS A 221 -1.44 -24.18 20.14
C LYS A 221 -2.86 -24.20 20.72
N ILE A 222 -3.84 -23.86 19.89
CA ILE A 222 -5.25 -23.74 20.26
C ILE A 222 -6.02 -24.82 19.52
N ARG A 223 -6.68 -25.70 20.28
CA ARG A 223 -7.51 -26.76 19.69
C ARG A 223 -8.66 -26.16 18.88
N GLY A 224 -8.86 -26.65 17.66
CA GLY A 224 -10.02 -26.33 16.84
C GLY A 224 -11.31 -26.70 17.59
N ARG A 225 -12.21 -25.73 17.74
CA ARG A 225 -13.56 -25.95 18.25
C ARG A 225 -14.57 -25.25 17.36
N GLY A 226 -15.67 -25.94 17.03
CA GLY A 226 -16.84 -25.32 16.41
C GLY A 226 -17.44 -24.25 17.32
N TRP A 227 -17.99 -23.19 16.73
CA TRP A 227 -18.73 -22.15 17.46
C TRP A 227 -20.20 -22.51 17.68
N HIS A 228 -20.55 -23.77 17.39
CA HIS A 228 -21.83 -24.39 17.67
C HIS A 228 -22.00 -24.60 19.18
N SER A 229 -23.16 -24.22 19.67
CA SER A 229 -23.73 -24.74 20.90
C SER A 229 -25.15 -25.20 20.59
N THR A 230 -25.71 -26.11 21.39
CA THR A 230 -27.09 -26.58 21.26
C THR A 230 -28.11 -25.44 21.19
N ARG A 231 -27.82 -24.28 21.83
CA ARG A 231 -28.68 -23.08 21.82
C ARG A 231 -28.39 -22.09 20.67
N ARG A 232 -27.31 -22.28 19.91
CA ARG A 232 -26.92 -21.38 18.82
C ARG A 232 -26.18 -22.14 17.71
N PRO A 233 -26.91 -22.69 16.73
CA PRO A 233 -26.31 -23.27 15.54
C PRO A 233 -25.53 -22.18 14.79
N ARG A 234 -24.29 -22.48 14.42
CA ARG A 234 -23.46 -21.63 13.55
C ARG A 234 -22.78 -22.52 12.52
N SER A 235 -22.49 -21.99 11.33
CA SER A 235 -21.72 -22.73 10.34
C SER A 235 -20.31 -23.03 10.87
N ASN A 236 -19.86 -24.27 10.68
CA ASN A 236 -18.66 -24.82 11.30
C ASN A 236 -17.47 -24.95 10.33
N ALA A 237 -17.52 -24.31 9.15
CA ALA A 237 -16.58 -24.55 8.06
C ALA A 237 -15.08 -24.45 8.46
N ASN A 238 -14.74 -23.60 9.43
CA ASN A 238 -13.37 -23.39 9.93
C ASN A 238 -13.20 -23.72 11.43
N GLY A 239 -14.16 -24.43 12.04
CA GLY A 239 -14.18 -24.69 13.47
C GLY A 239 -13.22 -25.78 13.93
N TRP A 240 -12.94 -26.77 13.09
CA TRP A 240 -12.31 -28.03 13.52
C TRP A 240 -10.78 -28.07 13.34
N ILE A 241 -10.21 -27.08 12.67
CA ILE A 241 -8.76 -27.01 12.45
C ILE A 241 -8.10 -26.31 13.63
N ASP A 242 -7.07 -26.96 14.18
CA ASP A 242 -6.20 -26.39 15.21
C ASP A 242 -5.54 -25.10 14.71
N LYS A 243 -5.28 -24.20 15.65
CA LYS A 243 -4.71 -22.88 15.36
C LYS A 243 -3.46 -22.66 16.17
N ILE A 244 -2.58 -21.81 15.66
CA ILE A 244 -1.47 -21.26 16.43
C ILE A 244 -1.85 -19.83 16.81
N ARG A 245 -1.85 -19.54 18.11
CA ARG A 245 -1.89 -18.17 18.61
C ARG A 245 -0.48 -17.60 18.56
N TRP A 246 -0.36 -16.47 17.87
CA TRP A 246 0.84 -15.69 17.80
C TRP A 246 0.68 -14.47 18.70
N SER A 247 1.77 -14.04 19.31
CA SER A 247 1.79 -12.84 20.15
C SER A 247 3.04 -12.02 19.91
N ARG A 248 2.93 -10.72 20.16
CA ARG A 248 4.05 -9.81 20.30
C ARG A 248 3.84 -8.97 21.55
N ALA A 249 4.82 -9.02 22.46
CA ALA A 249 4.86 -8.12 23.61
C ALA A 249 5.14 -6.70 23.13
N LEU A 250 4.45 -5.74 23.75
CA LEU A 250 4.53 -4.32 23.42
C LEU A 250 4.94 -3.56 24.67
N HIS A 251 5.76 -2.53 24.50
CA HIS A 251 6.32 -1.71 25.56
C HIS A 251 5.87 -0.27 25.34
N PRO A 252 4.57 0.03 25.60
CA PRO A 252 4.07 1.39 25.45
C PRO A 252 4.86 2.30 26.39
N ARG A 253 5.34 3.43 25.87
CA ARG A 253 5.98 4.44 26.72
C ARG A 253 4.95 4.92 27.74
N SER A 254 5.36 5.02 29.01
CA SER A 254 4.54 5.73 29.99
C SER A 254 4.32 7.15 29.48
N HIS A 255 3.07 7.58 29.35
CA HIS A 255 2.76 9.00 29.20
C HIS A 255 3.06 9.70 30.52
N SER A 256 4.34 9.92 30.82
CA SER A 256 4.77 10.83 31.86
C SER A 256 5.17 12.14 31.21
N GLU A 257 4.45 13.20 31.60
CA GLU A 257 4.68 14.63 31.38
C GLU A 257 3.83 15.29 30.28
N PRO A 258 2.85 16.16 30.66
CA PRO A 258 2.20 17.05 29.72
C PRO A 258 3.21 18.11 29.23
N PRO A 259 3.05 18.63 27.99
CA PRO A 259 3.94 19.68 27.48
C PRO A 259 3.93 20.88 28.43
N PRO A 260 5.07 21.56 28.66
CA PRO A 260 5.12 22.72 29.54
C PRO A 260 4.11 23.76 29.04
N ARG A 261 3.23 24.20 29.94
CA ARG A 261 2.34 25.33 29.69
C ARG A 261 3.22 26.51 29.29
N ARG A 262 2.99 27.09 28.11
CA ARG A 262 3.58 28.37 27.75
C ARG A 262 3.18 29.36 28.85
N SER A 263 4.16 29.88 29.57
CA SER A 263 3.95 30.98 30.50
C SER A 263 3.40 32.15 29.70
N GLU A 264 2.21 32.64 30.07
CA GLU A 264 1.75 33.96 29.66
C GLU A 264 2.73 34.98 30.21
N THR A 265 3.68 35.41 29.38
CA THR A 265 4.39 36.66 29.62
C THR A 265 3.38 37.77 29.45
N SER A 266 2.94 38.34 30.57
CA SER A 266 2.28 39.64 30.62
C SER A 266 3.21 40.67 29.97
N CYS A 267 2.84 41.12 28.78
CA CYS A 267 3.47 42.30 28.20
C CYS A 267 2.70 43.51 28.72
N GLU A 268 3.15 44.08 29.83
CA GLU A 268 2.89 45.50 30.13
C GLU A 268 3.52 46.32 29.00
N ALA A 269 2.68 46.98 28.20
CA ALA A 269 3.11 48.04 27.31
C ALA A 269 2.61 49.37 27.88
N SER A 270 3.53 50.04 28.57
CA SER A 270 3.36 51.41 29.03
C SER A 270 3.59 52.38 27.85
N MET A 271 2.53 53.13 27.54
CA MET A 271 2.47 54.57 27.21
C MET A 271 3.25 55.19 26.02
N LEU A 272 2.53 56.16 25.40
CA LEU A 272 2.94 57.29 24.54
C LEU A 272 3.12 56.95 23.04
N THR A 273 2.55 57.66 22.05
CA THR A 273 2.09 59.05 21.92
C THR A 273 0.98 59.18 20.87
N GLY A 274 0.28 60.32 20.89
CA GLY A 274 -0.88 60.67 20.07
C GLY A 274 -0.73 60.62 18.54
N TRP A 275 -1.83 60.92 17.85
CA TRP A 275 -2.04 62.06 16.94
C TRP A 275 -3.50 61.98 16.43
N THR A 276 -4.33 62.93 16.87
CA THR A 276 -5.28 63.77 16.08
C THR A 276 -5.53 63.35 14.61
N THR A 277 -6.75 63.20 14.04
CA THR A 277 -7.87 64.17 13.95
C THR A 277 -9.03 63.58 13.10
N VAL A 278 -10.28 63.77 13.57
CA VAL A 278 -11.56 64.04 12.86
C VAL A 278 -12.05 63.13 11.72
N GLY A 279 -13.33 62.71 11.82
CA GLY A 279 -14.23 62.73 10.66
C GLY A 279 -15.39 61.73 10.63
N SER A 280 -16.58 62.19 11.03
CA SER A 280 -17.90 61.89 10.43
C SER A 280 -18.48 60.45 10.51
N VAL A 281 -19.49 60.20 11.36
CA VAL A 281 -20.97 60.31 11.18
C VAL A 281 -21.61 59.14 10.41
N PHE A 282 -22.75 58.69 10.96
CA PHE A 282 -23.74 57.68 10.52
C PHE A 282 -23.41 56.24 10.92
N GLY A 283 -24.12 55.55 11.82
CA GLY A 283 -25.52 55.66 12.26
C GLY A 283 -26.37 54.61 11.52
N PHE A 284 -26.66 53.48 12.17
CA PHE A 284 -28.01 52.89 12.34
C PHE A 284 -27.93 51.47 12.93
N THR A 285 -28.82 51.24 13.90
CA THR A 285 -29.05 50.06 14.75
C THR A 285 -29.78 48.92 13.99
N PRO A 286 -29.84 47.70 14.57
CA PRO A 286 -30.12 46.44 13.87
C PRO A 286 -31.60 46.02 13.91
N ALA A 287 -31.91 45.00 13.12
CA ALA A 287 -32.91 43.97 13.39
C ALA A 287 -32.26 42.59 13.19
#